data_AF-A0A1I0ZU39-F1
#
_entry.id   AF-A0A1I0ZU39-F1
#
_cell.length_a   1.000
_cell.length_b   1.000
_cell.length_c   1.000
_cell.angle_alpha   90.00
_cell.angle_beta   90.00
_cell.angle_gamma   90.00
#
_symmetry.space_group_name_H-M   'P 1'
#
loop_
_entity.id
_entity.type
_entity.pdbx_description
1 polymer ?
#
loop_
_entity_poly.entity_id
_entity_poly.type
_entity_poly.pdbx_seq_one_letter_code
_entity_poly.pdbx_strand_id
1 'polypeptide(L)'
;MSTRELTLADFEQTVSGEGIVLVDFWAAWCGPCRQFAPVYEKAAEDNPDIVFGKVDTEAEQQLAQMAAISSIPTLMLFRDGVLLFNQAGALPPQALAGVISQARELDMDAVRQEAQAAQEAAANGPQDEVDLDDFAAAHSQGAYVVDVREADEVAGGRVPGAVHIPMNDIPGRIAELPRDTPFFVICAVGGRSRQVVDHLRAEGLPAINVAGGTGGWAQRGWPLEG
;
A
#
# COMPACT_ATOMS: atom_id res chain seq x y z
N MET A 1 14.59 -30.15 -21.85
CA MET A 1 13.27 -29.52 -21.74
C MET A 1 13.51 -28.12 -21.23
N SER A 2 13.15 -27.11 -22.03
CA SER A 2 13.43 -25.70 -21.74
C SER A 2 12.36 -25.07 -20.83
N THR A 3 11.17 -25.66 -20.74
CA THR A 3 10.08 -25.23 -19.86
C THR A 3 9.86 -26.21 -18.71
N ARG A 4 9.28 -25.70 -17.61
CA ARG A 4 8.94 -26.45 -16.39
C ARG A 4 7.47 -26.24 -16.06
N GLU A 5 6.72 -27.32 -15.83
CA GLU A 5 5.37 -27.23 -15.28
C GLU A 5 5.47 -26.85 -13.79
N LEU A 6 4.70 -25.84 -13.38
CA LEU A 6 4.59 -25.36 -12.01
C LEU A 6 3.20 -25.71 -11.47
N THR A 7 3.18 -26.07 -10.20
CA THR A 7 2.00 -26.47 -9.43
C THR A 7 1.87 -25.58 -8.21
N LEU A 8 0.76 -25.70 -7.51
CA LEU A 8 0.59 -25.03 -6.22
C LEU A 8 1.75 -25.29 -5.24
N ALA A 9 2.35 -26.48 -5.28
CA ALA A 9 3.39 -26.89 -4.33
C ALA A 9 4.75 -26.18 -4.54
N ASP A 10 5.07 -25.77 -5.77
CA ASP A 10 6.39 -25.23 -6.11
C ASP A 10 6.36 -23.85 -6.77
N PHE A 11 5.17 -23.33 -7.13
CA PHE A 11 5.02 -22.02 -7.75
C PHE A 11 5.62 -20.91 -6.89
N GLU A 12 5.18 -20.77 -5.63
CA GLU A 12 5.60 -19.68 -4.74
C GLU A 12 7.12 -19.68 -4.55
N GLN A 13 7.70 -20.83 -4.21
CA GLN A 13 9.14 -20.97 -4.05
C GLN A 13 9.89 -20.61 -5.34
N THR A 14 9.35 -20.98 -6.51
CA THR A 14 9.99 -20.70 -7.80
C THR A 14 9.98 -19.21 -8.09
N VAL A 15 8.83 -18.53 -7.97
CA VAL A 15 8.69 -17.11 -8.33
C VAL A 15 9.29 -16.16 -7.31
N SER A 16 9.43 -16.59 -6.05
CA SER A 16 10.08 -15.83 -4.98
C SER A 16 11.61 -15.96 -4.94
N GLY A 17 12.19 -16.83 -5.79
CA GLY A 17 13.63 -17.05 -5.87
C GLY A 17 14.42 -15.90 -6.53
N GLU A 18 15.74 -16.00 -6.46
CA GLU A 18 16.65 -15.14 -7.22
C GLU A 18 16.57 -15.44 -8.73
N GLY A 19 16.81 -14.42 -9.55
CA GLY A 19 16.78 -14.53 -11.00
C GLY A 19 15.41 -14.24 -11.61
N ILE A 20 15.27 -14.54 -12.91
CA ILE A 20 14.05 -14.23 -13.67
C ILE A 20 13.22 -15.51 -13.84
N VAL A 21 11.93 -15.38 -13.56
CA VAL A 21 10.93 -16.43 -13.81
C VAL A 21 9.83 -15.84 -14.67
N LEU A 22 9.60 -16.42 -15.84
CA LEU A 22 8.48 -16.07 -16.70
C LEU A 22 7.49 -17.22 -16.68
N VAL A 23 6.23 -16.95 -16.37
CA VAL A 23 5.16 -17.96 -16.25
C VAL A 23 4.09 -17.76 -17.31
N ASP A 24 3.72 -18.83 -18.01
CA ASP A 24 2.55 -18.90 -18.89
C ASP A 24 1.41 -19.70 -18.24
N PHE A 25 0.32 -19.01 -17.92
CA PHE A 25 -0.93 -19.63 -17.46
C PHE A 25 -1.78 -20.01 -18.67
N TRP A 26 -1.98 -21.31 -18.89
CA TRP A 26 -2.53 -21.86 -20.13
C TRP A 26 -3.57 -22.96 -19.87
N ALA A 27 -4.23 -23.41 -20.95
CA ALA A 27 -5.05 -24.62 -20.93
C ALA A 27 -5.06 -25.31 -22.30
N ALA A 28 -5.23 -26.63 -22.34
CA ALA A 28 -5.20 -27.40 -23.59
C ALA A 28 -6.31 -26.99 -24.60
N TRP A 29 -7.48 -26.60 -24.11
CA TRP A 29 -8.61 -26.18 -24.94
C TRP A 29 -8.45 -24.77 -25.53
N CYS A 30 -7.57 -23.95 -24.96
CA CYS A 30 -7.35 -22.56 -25.34
C CYS A 30 -6.59 -22.44 -26.68
N GLY A 31 -7.28 -21.97 -27.71
CA GLY A 31 -6.69 -21.76 -29.05
C GLY A 31 -5.48 -20.81 -29.05
N PRO A 32 -5.57 -19.60 -28.49
CA PRO A 32 -4.45 -18.67 -28.40
C PRO A 32 -3.24 -19.24 -27.63
N CYS A 33 -3.48 -20.00 -26.56
CA CYS A 33 -2.42 -20.65 -25.79
C CYS A 33 -1.63 -21.64 -26.65
N ARG A 34 -2.32 -22.49 -27.44
CA ARG A 34 -1.68 -23.42 -28.37
C ARG A 34 -0.88 -22.71 -29.47
N GLN A 35 -1.33 -21.54 -29.92
CA GLN A 35 -0.59 -20.73 -30.90
C GLN A 35 0.65 -20.08 -30.29
N PHE A 36 0.59 -19.71 -29.00
CA PHE A 36 1.69 -19.08 -28.28
C PHE A 36 2.78 -20.07 -27.83
N ALA A 37 2.40 -21.31 -27.50
CA ALA A 37 3.31 -22.37 -27.03
C ALA A 37 4.65 -22.47 -27.80
N PRO A 38 4.71 -22.53 -29.14
CA PRO A 38 6.00 -22.61 -29.86
C PRO A 38 6.86 -21.34 -29.71
N VAL A 39 6.24 -20.17 -29.54
CA VAL A 39 6.98 -18.91 -29.29
C VAL A 39 7.61 -18.95 -27.90
N TYR A 40 6.84 -19.41 -26.91
CA TYR A 40 7.27 -19.53 -25.52
C TYR A 40 8.40 -20.57 -25.37
N GLU A 41 8.24 -21.76 -25.98
CA GLU A 41 9.25 -22.82 -25.97
C GLU A 41 10.56 -22.36 -26.62
N LYS A 42 10.47 -21.64 -27.75
CA LYS A 42 11.65 -21.09 -28.43
C LYS A 42 12.37 -20.05 -27.56
N ALA A 43 11.62 -19.14 -26.92
CA ALA A 43 12.20 -18.18 -26.00
C ALA A 43 12.90 -18.86 -24.81
N ALA A 44 12.33 -19.96 -24.32
CA ALA A 44 12.92 -20.76 -23.25
C ALA A 44 14.24 -21.43 -23.66
N GLU A 45 14.34 -21.92 -24.90
CA GLU A 45 15.59 -22.46 -25.44
C GLU A 45 16.69 -21.40 -25.57
N ASP A 46 16.31 -20.18 -25.98
CA ASP A 46 17.24 -19.08 -26.23
C ASP A 46 17.70 -18.37 -24.94
N ASN A 47 17.03 -18.62 -23.81
CA ASN A 47 17.30 -17.96 -22.52
C ASN A 47 17.45 -18.99 -21.38
N PRO A 48 18.54 -19.79 -21.37
CA PRO A 48 18.73 -20.88 -20.41
C PRO A 48 18.94 -20.42 -18.95
N ASP A 49 19.15 -19.13 -18.75
CA ASP A 49 19.31 -18.49 -17.44
C ASP A 49 18.00 -18.00 -16.82
N ILE A 50 16.88 -18.14 -17.54
CA ILE A 50 15.53 -17.78 -17.08
C ILE A 50 14.73 -19.07 -16.85
N VAL A 51 13.94 -19.10 -15.77
CA VAL A 51 12.98 -20.18 -15.55
C VAL A 51 11.70 -19.88 -16.34
N PHE A 52 11.39 -20.74 -17.32
CA PHE A 52 10.12 -20.69 -18.06
C PHE A 52 9.12 -21.65 -17.43
N GLY A 53 8.25 -21.12 -16.59
CA GLY A 53 7.19 -21.84 -15.89
C GLY A 53 5.89 -21.94 -16.70
N LYS A 54 5.21 -23.07 -16.64
CA LYS A 54 3.87 -23.23 -17.21
C LYS A 54 2.90 -23.68 -16.14
N VAL A 55 1.71 -23.09 -16.11
CA VAL A 55 0.64 -23.47 -15.18
C VAL A 55 -0.59 -23.81 -16.00
N ASP A 56 -1.00 -25.07 -15.99
CA ASP A 56 -2.29 -25.49 -16.56
C ASP A 56 -3.42 -25.08 -15.59
N THR A 57 -4.24 -24.12 -15.99
CA THR A 57 -5.31 -23.58 -15.15
C THR A 57 -6.43 -24.59 -14.88
N GLU A 58 -6.56 -25.64 -15.70
CA GLU A 58 -7.53 -26.72 -15.47
C GLU A 58 -7.07 -27.67 -14.37
N ALA A 59 -5.77 -27.97 -14.33
CA ALA A 59 -5.16 -28.83 -13.32
C ALA A 59 -4.95 -28.07 -11.99
N GLU A 60 -4.52 -26.82 -12.05
CA GLU A 60 -4.10 -26.00 -10.91
C GLU A 60 -5.10 -24.87 -10.61
N GLN A 61 -6.38 -25.21 -10.46
CA GLN A 61 -7.47 -24.22 -10.29
C GLN A 61 -7.27 -23.29 -9.09
N GLN A 62 -6.76 -23.82 -7.97
CA GLN A 62 -6.48 -23.03 -6.78
C GLN A 62 -5.37 -22.00 -7.05
N LEU A 63 -4.29 -22.42 -7.72
CA LEU A 63 -3.20 -21.52 -8.09
C LEU A 63 -3.68 -20.45 -9.08
N ALA A 64 -4.50 -20.82 -10.07
CA ALA A 64 -5.10 -19.86 -11.00
C ALA A 64 -5.98 -18.81 -10.27
N GLN A 65 -6.73 -19.22 -9.25
CA GLN A 65 -7.51 -18.29 -8.42
C GLN A 65 -6.61 -17.38 -7.58
N MET A 66 -5.58 -17.92 -6.94
CA MET A 66 -4.62 -17.14 -6.14
C MET A 66 -3.85 -16.12 -6.99
N ALA A 67 -3.51 -16.49 -8.22
CA ALA A 67 -2.90 -15.60 -9.21
C ALA A 67 -3.91 -14.69 -9.93
N ALA A 68 -5.19 -14.71 -9.53
CA ALA A 68 -6.28 -13.91 -10.09
C ALA A 68 -6.42 -14.02 -11.64
N ILE A 69 -6.19 -15.22 -12.18
CA ILE A 69 -6.26 -15.48 -13.62
C ILE A 69 -7.72 -15.44 -14.08
N SER A 70 -8.06 -14.41 -14.85
CA SER A 70 -9.40 -14.21 -15.43
C SER A 70 -9.48 -14.50 -16.93
N SER A 71 -8.33 -14.62 -17.60
CA SER A 71 -8.23 -14.94 -19.01
C SER A 71 -6.92 -15.67 -19.31
N ILE A 72 -6.92 -16.48 -20.37
CA ILE A 72 -5.74 -17.25 -20.78
C ILE A 72 -5.45 -17.09 -22.29
N PRO A 73 -4.17 -17.07 -22.70
CA PRO A 73 -3.00 -17.17 -21.84
C PRO A 73 -2.81 -15.90 -21.01
N THR A 74 -2.22 -16.01 -19.82
CA THR A 74 -1.74 -14.86 -19.04
C THR A 74 -0.27 -15.06 -18.74
N LEU A 75 0.53 -14.03 -18.97
CA LEU A 75 1.97 -14.06 -18.74
C LEU A 75 2.32 -13.24 -17.51
N MET A 76 3.09 -13.85 -16.62
CA MET A 76 3.65 -13.18 -15.45
C MET A 76 5.16 -13.29 -15.47
N LEU A 77 5.88 -12.17 -15.34
CA LEU A 77 7.33 -12.17 -15.18
C LEU A 77 7.69 -11.68 -13.78
N PHE A 78 8.46 -12.50 -13.09
CA PHE A 78 9.05 -12.21 -11.80
C PHE A 78 10.56 -12.04 -11.95
N ARG A 79 11.14 -11.13 -11.17
CA ARG A 79 12.59 -11.05 -10.98
C ARG A 79 12.89 -10.83 -9.50
N ASP A 80 13.70 -11.70 -8.92
CA ASP A 80 14.12 -11.61 -7.51
C ASP A 80 12.92 -11.47 -6.56
N GLY A 81 11.86 -12.24 -6.81
CA GLY A 81 10.60 -12.23 -6.05
C GLY A 81 9.63 -11.09 -6.35
N VAL A 82 9.97 -10.16 -7.25
CA VAL A 82 9.12 -9.03 -7.61
C VAL A 82 8.39 -9.31 -8.92
N LEU A 83 7.06 -9.19 -8.94
CA LEU A 83 6.26 -9.25 -10.16
C LEU A 83 6.46 -7.98 -11.00
N LEU A 84 7.17 -8.09 -12.12
CA LEU A 84 7.49 -6.97 -13.01
C LEU A 84 6.55 -6.86 -14.23
N PHE A 85 5.90 -7.96 -14.61
CA PHE A 85 5.01 -8.01 -15.76
C PHE A 85 3.83 -8.91 -15.45
N ASN A 86 2.62 -8.46 -15.78
CA ASN A 86 1.40 -9.26 -15.68
C ASN A 86 0.46 -8.82 -16.80
N GLN A 87 0.33 -9.63 -17.84
CA GLN A 87 -0.52 -9.30 -18.98
C GLN A 87 -1.26 -10.52 -19.51
N ALA A 88 -2.56 -10.36 -19.71
CA ALA A 88 -3.38 -11.30 -20.45
C ALA A 88 -3.12 -11.20 -21.96
N GLY A 89 -3.03 -12.35 -22.60
CA GLY A 89 -2.87 -12.51 -24.04
C GLY A 89 -1.50 -13.06 -24.45
N ALA A 90 -1.50 -13.72 -25.61
CA ALA A 90 -0.28 -14.21 -26.24
C ALA A 90 0.56 -13.04 -26.76
N LEU A 91 1.89 -13.10 -26.56
CA LEU A 91 2.81 -12.12 -27.12
C LEU A 91 3.43 -12.63 -28.42
N PRO A 92 3.58 -11.78 -29.45
CA PRO A 92 4.42 -12.11 -30.59
C PRO A 92 5.90 -12.20 -30.17
N PRO A 93 6.76 -12.92 -30.91
CA PRO A 93 8.14 -13.18 -30.53
C PRO A 93 8.95 -11.92 -30.16
N GLN A 94 8.79 -10.83 -30.92
CA GLN A 94 9.53 -9.59 -30.68
C GLN A 94 9.08 -8.88 -29.39
N ALA A 95 7.78 -8.92 -29.07
CA ALA A 95 7.27 -8.36 -27.82
C ALA A 95 7.73 -9.18 -26.61
N LEU A 96 7.69 -10.52 -26.73
CA LEU A 96 8.19 -11.40 -25.68
C LEU A 96 9.68 -11.17 -25.39
N ALA A 97 10.50 -11.06 -26.45
CA ALA A 97 11.91 -10.72 -26.33
C ALA A 97 12.12 -9.34 -25.69
N GLY A 98 11.28 -8.36 -26.02
CA GLY A 98 11.30 -7.03 -25.40
C GLY A 98 10.99 -7.06 -23.91
N VAL A 99 10.01 -7.86 -23.46
CA VAL A 99 9.71 -8.07 -22.04
C VAL A 99 10.92 -8.67 -21.31
N ILE A 100 11.56 -9.67 -21.90
CA ILE A 100 12.77 -10.29 -21.34
C ILE A 100 13.94 -9.28 -21.25
N SER A 101 14.18 -8.50 -22.29
CA SER A 101 15.27 -7.48 -22.28
C SER A 101 15.05 -6.45 -21.18
N GLN A 102 13.84 -5.89 -21.10
CA GLN A 102 13.48 -4.91 -20.07
C GLN A 102 13.65 -5.50 -18.67
N ALA A 103 13.21 -6.74 -18.45
CA ALA A 103 13.38 -7.42 -17.17
C ALA A 103 14.85 -7.55 -16.76
N ARG A 104 15.78 -7.72 -17.71
CA ARG A 104 17.23 -7.79 -17.45
C ARG A 104 17.85 -6.42 -17.17
N GLU A 105 17.39 -5.40 -17.88
CA GLU A 105 17.93 -4.04 -17.82
C GLU A 105 17.43 -3.24 -16.61
N LEU A 106 16.30 -3.64 -16.01
CA LEU A 106 15.74 -3.00 -14.82
C LEU A 106 16.73 -3.01 -13.65
N ASP A 107 16.84 -1.86 -12.98
CA ASP A 107 17.55 -1.70 -11.71
C ASP A 107 16.64 -2.21 -10.58
N MET A 108 16.93 -3.41 -10.08
CA MET A 108 16.11 -4.04 -9.05
C MET A 108 16.25 -3.39 -7.68
N ASP A 109 17.34 -2.66 -7.42
CA ASP A 109 17.49 -1.90 -6.18
C ASP A 109 16.52 -0.71 -6.19
N ALA A 110 16.43 0.00 -7.31
CA ALA A 110 15.45 1.07 -7.50
C ALA A 110 14.00 0.55 -7.43
N VAL A 111 13.69 -0.56 -8.14
CA VAL A 111 12.35 -1.16 -8.10
C VAL A 111 11.96 -1.57 -6.67
N ARG A 112 12.89 -2.15 -5.91
CA ARG A 112 12.61 -2.55 -4.52
C ARG A 112 12.39 -1.34 -3.62
N GLN A 113 13.18 -0.28 -3.79
CA GLN A 113 12.98 0.97 -3.06
C GLN A 113 11.64 1.62 -3.39
N GLU A 114 11.21 1.62 -4.66
CA GLU A 114 9.89 2.11 -5.06
C GLU A 114 8.76 1.25 -4.48
N ALA A 115 8.88 -0.08 -4.52
CA ALA A 115 7.90 -0.99 -3.95
C ALA A 115 7.80 -0.81 -2.42
N GLN A 116 8.93 -0.66 -1.73
CA GLN A 116 8.98 -0.36 -0.30
C GLN A 116 8.37 1.01 0.00
N ALA A 117 8.74 2.05 -0.74
CA ALA A 117 8.18 3.39 -0.57
C ALA A 117 6.66 3.41 -0.83
N ALA A 118 6.16 2.64 -1.82
CA ALA A 118 4.74 2.50 -2.10
C ALA A 118 4.01 1.72 -0.98
N GLN A 119 4.61 0.66 -0.45
CA GLN A 119 4.08 -0.10 0.69
C GLN A 119 4.10 0.74 1.97
N GLU A 120 5.16 1.50 2.21
CA GLU A 120 5.26 2.45 3.32
C GLU A 120 4.26 3.58 3.15
N ALA A 121 4.05 4.11 1.94
CA ALA A 121 3.01 5.11 1.69
C ALA A 121 1.59 4.54 1.87
N ALA A 122 1.37 3.26 1.53
CA ALA A 122 0.09 2.58 1.75
C ALA A 122 -0.13 2.22 3.23
N ALA A 123 0.92 1.86 3.96
CA ALA A 123 0.89 1.61 5.39
C ALA A 123 0.78 2.92 6.19
N ASN A 124 1.37 4.00 5.67
CA ASN A 124 1.31 5.36 6.19
C ASN A 124 0.36 6.24 5.37
N GLY A 125 -0.83 5.72 5.04
CA GLY A 125 -1.93 6.54 4.48
C GLY A 125 -2.06 7.85 5.27
N PRO A 126 -2.56 8.95 4.66
CA PRO A 126 -2.33 10.31 5.15
C PRO A 126 -2.48 10.34 6.67
N GLN A 127 -1.41 10.74 7.39
CA GLN A 127 -1.44 10.89 8.85
C GLN A 127 -2.37 12.05 9.22
N ASP A 128 -3.65 11.94 8.88
CA ASP A 128 -4.74 12.84 9.19
C ASP A 128 -5.57 12.31 10.36
N GLU A 129 -5.22 11.13 10.89
CA GLU A 129 -5.78 10.55 12.10
C GLU A 129 -4.76 9.64 12.80
N VAL A 130 -4.72 9.68 14.14
CA VAL A 130 -3.94 8.80 15.01
C VAL A 130 -4.82 8.21 16.10
N ASP A 131 -4.44 7.05 16.63
CA ASP A 131 -5.07 6.51 17.83
C ASP A 131 -4.59 7.22 19.11
N LEU A 132 -5.22 6.87 20.23
CA LEU A 132 -4.94 7.51 21.52
C LEU A 132 -3.58 7.18 22.10
N ASP A 133 -3.03 5.99 21.81
CA ASP A 133 -1.76 5.54 22.37
C ASP A 133 -0.60 6.23 21.63
N ASP A 134 -0.68 6.33 20.30
CA ASP A 134 0.25 7.12 19.48
C ASP A 134 0.15 8.62 19.79
N PHE A 135 -1.07 9.14 19.95
CA PHE A 135 -1.28 10.52 20.38
C PHE A 135 -0.66 10.81 21.75
N ALA A 136 -0.84 9.93 22.73
CA ALA A 136 -0.25 10.10 24.06
C ALA A 136 1.28 10.07 24.03
N ALA A 137 1.87 9.21 23.20
CA ALA A 137 3.31 9.18 22.99
C ALA A 137 3.82 10.51 22.39
N ALA A 138 3.16 11.04 21.36
CA ALA A 138 3.51 12.33 20.76
C ALA A 138 3.29 13.51 21.73
N HIS A 139 2.18 13.51 22.46
CA HIS A 139 1.87 14.53 23.49
C HIS A 139 2.94 14.57 24.57
N SER A 140 3.40 13.41 25.05
CA SER A 140 4.47 13.33 26.05
C SER A 140 5.81 13.92 25.58
N GLN A 141 6.00 14.01 24.26
CA GLN A 141 7.17 14.63 23.62
C GLN A 141 6.97 16.13 23.32
N GLY A 142 5.83 16.71 23.74
CA GLY A 142 5.54 18.14 23.58
C GLY A 142 4.85 18.50 22.28
N ALA A 143 4.13 17.56 21.64
CA ALA A 143 3.36 17.86 20.44
C ALA A 143 2.29 18.95 20.69
N TYR A 144 2.09 19.81 19.70
CA TYR A 144 1.07 20.86 19.76
C TYR A 144 -0.33 20.26 19.58
N VAL A 145 -1.27 20.62 20.46
CA VAL A 145 -2.63 20.07 20.46
C VAL A 145 -3.64 21.21 20.47
N VAL A 146 -4.62 21.15 19.58
CA VAL A 146 -5.78 22.05 19.52
C VAL A 146 -7.02 21.31 19.98
N ASP A 147 -7.63 21.78 21.06
CA ASP A 147 -8.94 21.31 21.50
C ASP A 147 -10.04 22.15 20.84
N VAL A 148 -10.86 21.51 20.00
CA VAL A 148 -11.90 22.18 19.21
C VAL A 148 -13.31 22.08 19.79
N ARG A 149 -13.41 21.65 21.05
CA ARG A 149 -14.67 21.60 21.79
C ARG A 149 -15.17 22.98 22.18
N GLU A 150 -16.39 23.06 22.70
CA GLU A 150 -16.92 24.31 23.26
C GLU A 150 -16.29 24.62 24.63
N ALA A 151 -16.37 25.88 25.06
CA ALA A 151 -15.69 26.34 26.29
C ALA A 151 -16.18 25.65 27.57
N ASP A 152 -17.47 25.29 27.63
CA ASP A 152 -18.08 24.55 28.73
C ASP A 152 -17.57 23.10 28.81
N GLU A 153 -17.38 22.44 27.67
CA GLU A 153 -16.78 21.11 27.60
C GLU A 153 -15.32 21.11 28.06
N VAL A 154 -14.57 22.15 27.72
CA VAL A 154 -13.16 22.30 28.12
C VAL A 154 -13.02 22.61 29.60
N ALA A 155 -13.95 23.38 30.18
CA ALA A 155 -14.00 23.63 31.62
C ALA A 155 -14.19 22.34 32.45
N GLY A 156 -14.77 21.29 31.84
CA GLY A 156 -14.88 19.96 32.43
C GLY A 156 -13.60 19.13 32.39
N GLY A 157 -12.54 19.63 31.76
CA GLY A 157 -11.23 18.98 31.62
C GLY A 157 -10.82 18.82 30.16
N ARG A 158 -9.55 19.14 29.86
CA ARG A 158 -8.89 18.96 28.56
C ARG A 158 -7.54 18.24 28.70
N VAL A 159 -7.01 17.76 27.57
CA VAL A 159 -5.63 17.24 27.53
C VAL A 159 -4.67 18.35 28.01
N PRO A 160 -3.73 18.06 28.92
CA PRO A 160 -2.83 19.07 29.47
C PRO A 160 -2.06 19.83 28.38
N GLY A 161 -2.00 21.15 28.47
CA GLY A 161 -1.31 21.99 27.48
C GLY A 161 -2.01 22.09 26.11
N ALA A 162 -3.19 21.51 25.92
CA ALA A 162 -3.96 21.72 24.70
C ALA A 162 -4.48 23.16 24.60
N VAL A 163 -4.30 23.77 23.43
CA VAL A 163 -4.77 25.12 23.10
C VAL A 163 -6.24 25.05 22.71
N HIS A 164 -7.10 25.79 23.39
CA HIS A 164 -8.52 25.80 23.10
C HIS A 164 -8.87 26.78 21.97
N ILE A 165 -9.42 26.25 20.88
CA ILE A 165 -9.98 27.03 19.76
C ILE A 165 -11.26 26.32 19.32
N PRO A 166 -12.46 26.81 19.70
CA PRO A 166 -13.72 26.22 19.28
C PRO A 166 -13.77 26.01 17.76
N MET A 167 -14.37 24.91 17.32
CA MET A 167 -14.43 24.53 15.90
C MET A 167 -14.90 25.68 14.98
N ASN A 168 -15.89 26.47 15.43
CA ASN A 168 -16.44 27.59 14.65
C ASN A 168 -15.48 28.78 14.52
N ASP A 169 -14.49 28.89 15.41
CA ASP A 169 -13.50 29.97 15.41
C ASP A 169 -12.27 29.63 14.57
N ILE A 170 -12.09 28.35 14.21
CA ILE A 170 -10.92 27.86 13.46
C ILE A 170 -10.68 28.66 12.18
N PRO A 171 -11.67 28.91 11.29
CA PRO A 171 -11.42 29.66 10.06
C PRO A 171 -10.87 31.07 10.28
N GLY A 172 -11.26 31.72 11.39
CA GLY A 172 -10.76 33.05 11.75
C GLY A 172 -9.38 33.03 12.44
N ARG A 173 -8.94 31.88 12.94
CA ARG A 173 -7.73 31.72 13.76
C ARG A 173 -6.68 30.79 13.14
N ILE A 174 -6.84 30.41 11.87
CA ILE A 174 -5.88 29.58 11.11
C ILE A 174 -4.44 30.12 11.21
N ALA A 175 -4.27 31.45 11.23
CA ALA A 175 -2.95 32.08 11.31
C ALA A 175 -2.20 31.82 12.63
N GLU A 176 -2.88 31.35 13.67
CA GLU A 176 -2.28 31.01 14.97
C GLU A 176 -1.71 29.59 15.01
N LEU A 177 -2.02 28.76 14.01
CA LEU A 177 -1.68 27.34 13.99
C LEU A 177 -0.29 27.06 13.39
N PRO A 178 0.41 26.00 13.84
CA PRO A 178 1.70 25.61 13.27
C PRO A 178 1.61 25.30 11.77
N ARG A 179 2.53 25.86 10.98
CA ARG A 179 2.58 25.65 9.53
C ARG A 179 3.59 24.59 9.09
N ASP A 180 4.72 24.54 9.78
CA ASP A 180 5.87 23.71 9.36
C ASP A 180 6.01 22.42 10.17
N THR A 181 5.20 22.22 11.21
CA THR A 181 5.27 21.07 12.10
C THR A 181 3.89 20.46 12.28
N PRO A 182 3.76 19.11 12.25
CA PRO A 182 2.47 18.47 12.49
C PRO A 182 1.92 18.77 13.88
N PHE A 183 0.60 18.96 13.95
CA PHE A 183 -0.09 19.20 15.21
C PHE A 183 -1.40 18.43 15.27
N PHE A 184 -1.85 18.17 16.48
CA PHE A 184 -3.02 17.33 16.73
C PHE A 184 -4.26 18.19 16.98
N VAL A 185 -5.39 17.71 16.49
CA VAL A 185 -6.70 18.31 16.72
C VAL A 185 -7.56 17.27 17.43
N ILE A 186 -8.12 17.67 18.57
CA ILE A 186 -8.89 16.77 19.43
C ILE A 186 -10.26 17.38 19.73
N CYS A 187 -11.29 16.54 19.71
CA CYS A 187 -12.62 16.89 20.23
C CYS A 187 -13.08 15.83 21.24
N ALA A 188 -14.37 15.76 21.56
CA ALA A 188 -14.87 14.79 22.54
C ALA A 188 -14.62 13.33 22.13
N VAL A 189 -14.86 12.98 20.86
CA VAL A 189 -14.81 11.59 20.35
C VAL A 189 -14.10 11.40 18.99
N GLY A 190 -13.63 12.49 18.37
CA GLY A 190 -12.93 12.48 17.07
C GLY A 190 -13.73 13.03 15.88
N GLY A 191 -15.05 13.17 15.97
CA GLY A 191 -15.90 13.59 14.84
C GLY A 191 -15.75 15.06 14.42
N ARG A 192 -15.81 16.01 15.37
CA ARG A 192 -15.61 17.45 15.09
C ARG A 192 -14.19 17.75 14.65
N SER A 193 -13.22 17.13 15.33
CA SER A 193 -11.80 17.30 15.02
C SER A 193 -11.45 16.74 13.64
N ARG A 194 -12.11 15.68 13.16
CA ARG A 194 -11.96 15.22 11.77
C ARG A 194 -12.37 16.30 10.76
N GLN A 195 -13.54 16.90 10.94
CA GLN A 195 -14.01 17.98 10.05
C GLN A 195 -13.06 19.19 10.05
N VAL A 196 -12.51 19.53 11.22
CA VAL A 196 -11.51 20.59 11.33
C VAL A 196 -10.21 20.19 10.61
N VAL A 197 -9.72 18.97 10.78
CA VAL A 197 -8.51 18.48 10.11
C VAL A 197 -8.68 18.49 8.59
N ASP A 198 -9.81 18.04 8.07
CA ASP A 198 -10.11 18.09 6.64
C ASP A 198 -10.02 19.53 6.10
N HIS A 199 -10.59 20.50 6.83
CA HIS A 199 -10.52 21.92 6.48
C HIS A 199 -9.08 22.46 6.54
N LEU A 200 -8.36 22.19 7.63
CA LEU A 200 -6.99 22.68 7.83
C LEU A 200 -6.02 22.10 6.80
N ARG A 201 -6.17 20.83 6.44
CA ARG A 201 -5.35 20.19 5.40
C ARG A 201 -5.66 20.74 4.01
N ALA A 202 -6.91 21.10 3.73
CA ALA A 202 -7.27 21.81 2.50
C ALA A 202 -6.58 23.19 2.41
N GLU A 203 -6.29 23.83 3.55
CA GLU A 203 -5.49 25.06 3.68
C GLU A 203 -3.97 24.79 3.74
N GLY A 204 -3.55 23.53 3.53
CA GLY A 204 -2.13 23.12 3.49
C GLY A 204 -1.48 22.94 4.86
N LEU A 205 -2.24 22.91 5.95
CA LEU A 205 -1.70 22.71 7.30
C LEU A 205 -1.54 21.22 7.64
N PRO A 206 -0.47 20.84 8.37
CA PRO A 206 -0.20 19.46 8.74
C PRO A 206 -1.01 19.01 9.98
N ALA A 207 -2.32 19.19 9.96
CA ALA A 207 -3.21 18.86 11.09
C ALA A 207 -3.57 17.36 11.14
N ILE A 208 -3.55 16.76 12.32
CA ILE A 208 -3.80 15.33 12.55
C ILE A 208 -4.98 15.15 13.52
N ASN A 209 -5.97 14.34 13.17
CA ASN A 209 -7.11 14.04 14.05
C ASN A 209 -6.71 13.06 15.16
N VAL A 210 -7.23 13.26 16.36
CA VAL A 210 -7.10 12.26 17.43
C VAL A 210 -8.38 11.42 17.50
N ALA A 211 -8.29 10.17 17.06
CA ALA A 211 -9.40 9.22 17.15
C ALA A 211 -9.77 8.96 18.61
N GLY A 212 -11.06 8.85 18.92
CA GLY A 212 -11.55 8.61 20.28
C GLY A 212 -11.56 9.84 21.20
N GLY A 213 -10.85 10.92 20.83
CA GLY A 213 -10.97 12.24 21.46
C GLY A 213 -10.64 12.28 22.96
N THR A 214 -11.01 13.38 23.61
CA THR A 214 -10.83 13.58 25.05
C THR A 214 -11.63 12.59 25.90
N GLY A 215 -12.73 12.05 25.38
CA GLY A 215 -13.51 11.00 26.04
C GLY A 215 -12.71 9.70 26.17
N GLY A 216 -12.04 9.27 25.11
CA GLY A 216 -11.19 8.08 25.16
C GLY A 216 -9.92 8.29 25.99
N TRP A 217 -9.36 9.51 25.97
CA TRP A 217 -8.27 9.92 26.87
C TRP A 217 -8.66 9.76 28.34
N ALA A 218 -9.82 10.30 28.72
CA ALA A 218 -10.34 10.21 30.10
C ALA A 218 -10.63 8.77 30.53
N GLN A 219 -11.19 7.95 29.64
CA GLN A 219 -11.47 6.53 29.92
C GLN A 219 -10.21 5.71 30.20
N ARG A 220 -9.08 6.07 29.60
CA ARG A 220 -7.76 5.48 29.91
C ARG A 220 -7.18 5.94 31.25
N GLY A 221 -7.84 6.87 31.95
CA GLY A 221 -7.39 7.39 33.24
C GLY A 221 -6.22 8.38 33.13
N TRP A 222 -5.98 8.93 31.94
CA TRP A 222 -4.93 9.90 31.70
C TRP A 222 -5.31 11.31 32.23
N PRO A 223 -4.32 12.13 32.63
CA PRO A 223 -4.58 13.38 33.32
C PRO A 223 -5.35 14.38 32.46
N LEU A 224 -6.27 15.13 33.07
CA LEU A 224 -6.96 16.26 32.46
C LEU A 224 -6.61 17.55 33.22
N GLU A 225 -6.54 18.66 32.50
CA GLU A 225 -6.36 20.02 33.01
C GLU A 225 -7.69 20.78 32.93
N GLY A 226 -8.03 21.57 33.95
CA GLY A 226 -9.23 22.41 34.02
C GLY A 226 -8.89 23.87 34.29
#